data_AF-A0A356F2T6-F1
#
_entry.id   AF-A0A356F2T6-F1
#
_cell.length_a   1.000
_cell.length_b   1.000
_cell.length_c   1.000
_cell.angle_alpha   90.00
_cell.angle_beta   90.00
_cell.angle_gamma   90.00
#
_symmetry.space_group_name_H-M   'P 1'
#
loop_
_entity.id
_entity.type
_entity.pdbx_description
1 polymer ?
#
loop_
_entity_poly.entity_id
_entity_poly.type
_entity_poly.pdbx_seq_one_letter_code
_entity_poly.pdbx_strand_id
1 'polypeptide(L)'
;MKEIYLLNRGDSLDKIKYEFKEASNIEVAEDKIFGYKYATIDKGLDDVIIVYNYLPVYDYKVKPNESLLDIVSRGFKTDVVSVSSGDEIILTKPKSIRYVVSPLETLQDIAFKFGVTTSDIIQNNDLKTEKLFVGQILWI
;
A
#
# COMPACT_ATOMS: atom_id res chain seq x y z
N MET A 1 -14.55 -1.86 7.99
CA MET A 1 -13.26 -1.74 7.31
C MET A 1 -13.57 -1.58 5.84
N LYS A 2 -13.25 -0.41 5.28
CA LYS A 2 -13.40 -0.12 3.85
C LYS A 2 -12.02 -0.29 3.23
N GLU A 3 -11.94 -1.03 2.12
CA GLU A 3 -10.71 -1.11 1.33
C GLU A 3 -10.58 0.18 0.51
N ILE A 4 -9.42 0.81 0.57
CA ILE A 4 -9.13 2.03 -0.19
C ILE A 4 -8.74 1.64 -1.63
N TYR A 5 -9.26 2.37 -2.63
CA TYR A 5 -8.96 2.10 -4.03
C TYR A 5 -7.50 2.42 -4.37
N LEU A 6 -6.83 1.47 -5.01
CA LEU A 6 -5.43 1.52 -5.42
C LEU A 6 -5.34 1.85 -6.92
N LEU A 7 -4.46 2.77 -7.30
CA LEU A 7 -4.19 3.11 -8.71
C LEU A 7 -2.84 2.56 -9.16
N ASN A 8 -2.76 2.15 -10.43
CA ASN A 8 -1.58 1.52 -11.01
C ASN A 8 -0.59 2.54 -11.60
N ARG A 9 0.68 2.13 -11.80
CA ARG A 9 1.69 3.03 -12.40
C ARG A 9 1.41 3.21 -13.88
N GLY A 10 1.11 4.46 -14.26
CA GLY A 10 0.63 4.85 -15.59
C GLY A 10 -0.74 5.53 -15.55
N ASP A 11 -1.44 5.45 -14.42
CA ASP A 11 -2.70 6.16 -14.22
C ASP A 11 -2.41 7.64 -13.92
N SER A 12 -2.94 8.54 -14.76
CA SER A 12 -2.90 9.97 -14.50
C SER A 12 -4.06 10.38 -13.60
N LEU A 13 -3.94 11.51 -12.89
CA LEU A 13 -5.08 12.14 -12.21
C LEU A 13 -6.29 12.29 -13.15
N ASP A 14 -6.04 12.50 -14.44
CA ASP A 14 -7.09 12.58 -15.46
C ASP A 14 -7.78 11.24 -15.72
N LYS A 15 -7.04 10.11 -15.69
CA LYS A 15 -7.63 8.77 -15.74
C LYS A 15 -8.49 8.51 -14.51
N ILE A 16 -8.05 8.93 -13.32
CA ILE A 16 -8.83 8.82 -12.08
C ILE A 16 -10.11 9.65 -12.21
N LYS A 17 -10.01 10.92 -12.60
CA LYS A 17 -11.17 11.80 -12.82
C LYS A 17 -12.15 11.22 -13.86
N TYR A 18 -11.64 10.51 -14.86
CA TYR A 18 -12.44 9.86 -15.88
C TYR A 18 -13.13 8.57 -15.40
N GLU A 19 -12.45 7.73 -14.62
CA GLU A 19 -13.01 6.49 -14.06
C GLU A 19 -14.01 6.79 -12.93
N PHE A 20 -13.69 7.77 -12.08
CA PHE A 20 -14.52 8.24 -10.97
C PHE A 20 -15.27 9.52 -11.37
N LYS A 21 -16.10 9.44 -12.43
CA LYS A 21 -16.84 10.55 -13.07
C LYS A 21 -17.56 11.56 -12.15
N GLU A 22 -17.75 11.22 -10.89
CA GLU A 22 -18.45 12.00 -9.84
C GLU A 22 -17.49 12.73 -8.87
N ALA A 23 -16.20 12.37 -8.85
CA ALA A 23 -15.21 12.90 -7.89
C ALA A 23 -14.63 14.23 -8.37
N SER A 24 -15.34 15.33 -8.10
CA SER A 24 -14.96 16.66 -8.57
C SER A 24 -13.74 17.27 -7.85
N ASN A 25 -13.34 16.76 -6.69
CA ASN A 25 -12.24 17.32 -5.88
C ASN A 25 -11.20 16.26 -5.45
N ILE A 26 -10.46 15.69 -6.41
CA ILE A 26 -9.28 14.87 -6.09
C ILE A 26 -8.08 15.80 -5.81
N GLU A 27 -7.61 15.81 -4.57
CA GLU A 27 -6.41 16.54 -4.12
C GLU A 27 -5.29 15.55 -3.76
N VAL A 28 -4.04 15.81 -4.20
CA VAL A 28 -2.88 15.02 -3.76
C VAL A 28 -2.46 15.53 -2.39
N ALA A 29 -2.41 14.65 -1.41
CA ALA A 29 -1.98 14.99 -0.06
C ALA A 29 -0.49 15.36 -0.03
N GLU A 30 -0.13 16.35 0.79
CA GLU A 30 1.27 16.75 1.00
C GLU A 30 2.03 15.74 1.88
N ASP A 31 1.30 15.11 2.80
CA ASP A 31 1.79 14.07 3.68
C ASP A 31 1.78 12.68 3.04
N LYS A 32 2.34 11.72 3.77
CA LYS A 32 2.58 10.36 3.28
C LYS A 32 1.98 9.35 4.25
N ILE A 33 1.37 8.31 3.70
CA ILE A 33 0.89 7.14 4.44
C ILE A 33 1.87 6.00 4.16
N PHE A 34 2.47 5.40 5.18
CA PHE A 34 3.51 4.37 5.05
C PHE A 34 4.68 4.79 4.14
N GLY A 35 4.98 6.10 4.06
CA GLY A 35 6.02 6.64 3.17
C GLY A 35 5.59 6.83 1.71
N TYR A 36 4.35 6.50 1.35
CA TYR A 36 3.78 6.64 0.00
C TYR A 36 2.88 7.87 -0.10
N LYS A 37 2.85 8.49 -1.29
CA LYS A 37 1.94 9.61 -1.58
C LYS A 37 0.51 9.09 -1.68
N TYR A 38 -0.47 9.92 -1.37
CA TYR A 38 -1.87 9.58 -1.59
C TYR A 38 -2.66 10.80 -2.07
N ALA A 39 -3.89 10.57 -2.50
CA ALA A 39 -4.86 11.59 -2.86
C ALA A 39 -6.14 11.40 -2.06
N THR A 40 -6.96 12.44 -1.94
CA THR A 40 -8.27 12.40 -1.28
C THR A 40 -9.32 12.91 -2.24
N ILE A 41 -10.48 12.28 -2.29
CA ILE A 41 -11.68 12.86 -2.88
C ILE A 41 -12.39 13.60 -1.74
N ASP A 42 -12.75 14.88 -1.92
CA ASP A 42 -13.60 15.65 -1.00
C ASP A 42 -13.17 15.59 0.49
N LYS A 43 -11.98 16.12 0.82
CA LYS A 43 -11.48 16.43 2.19
C LYS A 43 -12.04 15.57 3.34
N GLY A 44 -11.36 14.47 3.66
CA GLY A 44 -11.66 13.60 4.81
C GLY A 44 -10.99 12.24 4.66
N LEU A 45 -10.99 11.42 5.73
CA LEU A 45 -10.52 10.03 5.66
C LEU A 45 -11.55 9.09 4.99
N ASP A 46 -12.81 9.54 4.88
CA ASP A 46 -13.91 8.75 4.33
C ASP A 46 -13.72 8.38 2.84
N ASP A 47 -12.91 9.17 2.12
CA ASP A 47 -12.73 9.08 0.66
C ASP A 47 -11.24 9.26 0.22
N VAL A 48 -10.33 8.56 0.91
CA VAL A 48 -8.91 8.51 0.54
C VAL A 48 -8.71 7.61 -0.69
N ILE A 49 -7.96 8.08 -1.68
CA ILE A 49 -7.38 7.32 -2.79
C ILE A 49 -5.88 7.19 -2.55
N ILE A 50 -5.37 6.00 -2.23
CA ILE A 50 -3.93 5.83 -2.00
C ILE A 50 -3.24 5.51 -3.32
N VAL A 51 -2.30 6.38 -3.67
CA VAL A 51 -1.52 6.32 -4.90
C VAL A 51 -0.27 5.50 -4.60
N TYR A 52 -0.27 4.24 -5.04
CA TYR A 52 0.80 3.25 -4.83
C TYR A 52 0.92 2.72 -3.40
N ASN A 53 0.25 1.60 -3.14
CA ASN A 53 0.79 0.60 -2.23
C ASN A 53 0.32 -0.80 -2.64
N TYR A 54 1.26 -1.72 -2.78
CA TYR A 54 0.96 -3.14 -2.97
C TYR A 54 0.28 -3.77 -1.75
N LEU A 55 0.42 -3.11 -0.59
CA LEU A 55 -0.28 -3.48 0.60
C LEU A 55 -1.67 -2.83 0.61
N PRO A 56 -2.76 -3.62 0.64
CA PRO A 56 -4.09 -3.06 0.79
C PRO A 56 -4.13 -2.17 2.02
N VAL A 57 -4.63 -0.96 1.82
CA VAL A 57 -4.77 0.02 2.88
C VAL A 57 -6.23 0.10 3.26
N TYR A 58 -6.46 0.19 4.55
CA TYR A 58 -7.78 0.17 5.15
C TYR A 58 -7.94 1.40 6.02
N ASP A 59 -9.04 2.10 5.80
CA ASP A 59 -9.56 2.99 6.81
C ASP A 59 -10.25 2.14 7.90
N TYR A 60 -9.77 2.33 9.13
CA TYR A 60 -10.17 1.55 10.28
C TYR A 60 -10.51 2.42 11.46
N LYS A 61 -11.77 2.28 11.90
CA LYS A 61 -12.24 2.83 13.17
C LYS A 61 -11.95 1.85 14.30
N VAL A 62 -11.15 2.28 15.27
CA VAL A 62 -10.73 1.48 16.43
C VAL A 62 -11.95 1.14 17.28
N LYS A 63 -12.12 -0.15 17.56
CA LYS A 63 -13.29 -0.65 18.31
C LYS A 63 -13.17 -0.34 19.80
N PRO A 64 -14.30 -0.28 20.53
CA PRO A 64 -14.26 -0.21 21.99
C PRO A 64 -13.40 -1.33 22.60
N ASN A 65 -12.51 -0.96 23.52
CA ASN A 65 -11.58 -1.85 24.22
C ASN A 65 -10.57 -2.61 23.32
N GLU A 66 -10.38 -2.19 22.07
CA GLU A 66 -9.35 -2.76 21.19
C GLU A 66 -8.01 -2.05 21.40
N SER A 67 -6.95 -2.82 21.65
CA SER A 67 -5.60 -2.28 21.75
C SER A 67 -4.87 -2.29 20.39
N LEU A 68 -3.83 -1.47 20.28
CA LEU A 68 -2.94 -1.51 19.12
C LEU A 68 -2.29 -2.90 18.95
N LEU A 69 -2.03 -3.60 20.05
CA LEU A 69 -1.48 -4.95 20.01
C LEU A 69 -2.47 -5.95 19.39
N ASP A 70 -3.77 -5.83 19.65
CA ASP A 70 -4.80 -6.69 19.04
C ASP A 70 -4.87 -6.48 17.53
N ILE A 71 -4.74 -5.24 17.08
CA ILE A 71 -4.73 -4.88 15.66
C ILE A 71 -3.50 -5.46 14.97
N VAL A 72 -2.31 -5.24 15.53
CA VAL A 72 -1.04 -5.75 14.97
C VAL A 72 -0.99 -7.28 14.98
N SER A 73 -1.52 -7.93 16.01
CA SER A 73 -1.59 -9.40 16.10
C SER A 73 -2.42 -10.04 14.99
N ARG A 74 -3.32 -9.29 14.35
CA ARG A 74 -4.09 -9.74 13.15
C ARG A 74 -3.31 -9.58 11.84
N GLY A 75 -2.04 -9.17 11.93
CA GLY A 75 -1.11 -8.97 10.82
C GLY A 75 -1.22 -7.60 10.15
N PHE A 76 -1.91 -6.64 10.78
CA PHE A 76 -1.93 -5.27 10.29
C PHE A 76 -0.68 -4.51 10.73
N LYS A 77 -0.24 -3.60 9.89
CA LYS A 77 0.78 -2.59 10.18
C LYS A 77 0.11 -1.22 10.22
N THR A 78 0.65 -0.32 11.02
CA THR A 78 0.21 1.08 11.13
C THR A 78 1.39 1.96 11.54
N ASP A 79 1.34 3.24 11.17
CA ASP A 79 2.36 4.24 11.52
C ASP A 79 2.07 4.94 12.85
N VAL A 80 0.91 4.65 13.48
CA VAL A 80 0.55 5.24 14.78
C VAL A 80 1.19 4.46 15.93
N VAL A 81 1.54 5.18 17.01
CA VAL A 81 2.22 4.61 18.19
C VAL A 81 1.25 4.22 19.31
N SER A 82 0.04 4.79 19.32
CA SER A 82 -1.03 4.49 20.28
C SER A 82 -2.39 4.69 19.64
N VAL A 83 -3.42 4.04 20.18
CA VAL A 83 -4.81 4.15 19.71
C VAL A 83 -5.79 4.21 20.89
N SER A 84 -6.91 4.89 20.69
CA SER A 84 -8.07 4.96 21.58
C SER A 84 -9.34 4.50 20.84
N SER A 85 -10.36 4.12 21.60
CA SER A 85 -11.66 3.76 21.04
C SER A 85 -12.26 4.89 20.22
N GLY A 86 -12.63 4.61 18.97
CA GLY A 86 -13.22 5.57 18.05
C GLY A 86 -12.23 6.31 17.18
N ASP A 87 -10.92 6.16 17.41
CA ASP A 87 -9.88 6.71 16.54
C ASP A 87 -10.03 6.14 15.12
N GLU A 88 -9.83 7.00 14.13
CA GLU A 88 -9.75 6.62 12.72
C GLU A 88 -8.28 6.55 12.33
N ILE A 89 -7.83 5.35 12.01
CA ILE A 89 -6.43 5.07 11.70
C ILE A 89 -6.32 4.34 10.38
N ILE A 90 -5.19 4.57 9.73
CA ILE A 90 -4.86 3.86 8.51
C ILE A 90 -4.07 2.60 8.85
N LEU A 91 -4.60 1.46 8.39
CA LEU A 91 -3.97 0.15 8.53
C LEU A 91 -3.54 -0.35 7.17
N THR A 92 -2.48 -1.14 7.14
CA THR A 92 -2.12 -1.92 5.96
C THR A 92 -1.85 -3.37 6.32
N LYS A 93 -2.04 -4.28 5.38
CA LYS A 93 -1.76 -5.71 5.61
C LYS A 93 -0.85 -6.25 4.51
N PRO A 94 0.40 -6.65 4.84
CA PRO A 94 1.28 -7.27 3.88
C PRO A 94 0.62 -8.48 3.20
N LYS A 95 0.49 -8.45 1.88
CA LYS A 95 0.04 -9.59 1.09
C LYS A 95 1.24 -10.19 0.38
N SER A 96 1.77 -11.28 0.90
CA SER A 96 2.90 -11.95 0.25
C SER A 96 2.45 -12.58 -1.07
N ILE A 97 2.99 -12.11 -2.19
CA ILE A 97 2.87 -12.78 -3.50
C ILE A 97 4.08 -13.66 -3.71
N ARG A 98 3.84 -14.90 -4.16
CA ARG A 98 4.88 -15.77 -4.69
C ARG A 98 5.09 -15.46 -6.18
N TYR A 99 6.22 -14.86 -6.51
CA TYR A 99 6.61 -14.55 -7.88
C TYR A 99 7.75 -15.45 -8.37
N VAL A 100 7.77 -15.76 -9.67
CA VAL A 100 8.85 -16.52 -10.31
C VAL A 100 9.50 -15.61 -11.35
N VAL A 101 10.79 -15.33 -11.18
CA VAL A 101 11.56 -14.41 -12.03
C VAL A 101 11.59 -14.90 -13.48
N SER A 102 11.16 -14.04 -14.41
CA SER A 102 11.17 -14.33 -15.85
C SER A 102 12.52 -13.98 -16.48
N PRO A 103 12.83 -14.53 -17.67
CA PRO A 103 14.04 -14.15 -18.41
C PRO A 103 14.13 -12.64 -18.61
N LEU A 104 15.33 -12.09 -18.37
CA LEU A 104 15.68 -10.68 -18.56
C LEU A 104 15.00 -9.68 -17.60
N GLU A 105 14.21 -10.14 -16.62
CA GLU A 105 13.71 -9.25 -15.57
C GLU A 105 14.80 -8.87 -14.57
N THR A 106 14.83 -7.59 -14.23
CA THR A 106 15.63 -7.06 -13.12
C THR A 106 14.78 -6.93 -11.86
N LEU A 107 15.44 -6.79 -10.70
CA LEU A 107 14.77 -6.48 -9.44
C LEU A 107 13.94 -5.18 -9.55
N GLN A 108 14.45 -4.21 -10.31
CA GLN A 108 13.77 -2.94 -10.58
C GLN A 108 12.46 -3.16 -11.36
N ASP A 109 12.46 -4.03 -12.37
CA ASP A 109 11.27 -4.35 -13.17
C ASP A 109 10.20 -5.03 -12.33
N ILE A 110 10.61 -5.93 -11.44
CA ILE A 110 9.71 -6.66 -10.54
C ILE A 110 9.15 -5.72 -9.47
N ALA A 111 10.01 -4.94 -8.82
CA ALA A 111 9.59 -3.90 -7.86
C ALA A 111 8.58 -2.95 -8.50
N PHE A 112 8.87 -2.52 -9.73
CA PHE A 112 7.96 -1.70 -10.52
C PHE A 112 6.63 -2.40 -10.80
N LYS A 113 6.67 -3.65 -11.29
CA LYS A 113 5.49 -4.45 -11.64
C LYS A 113 4.52 -4.63 -10.48
N PHE A 114 5.07 -4.77 -9.27
CA PHE A 114 4.28 -5.01 -8.07
C PHE A 114 4.07 -3.76 -7.22
N GLY A 115 4.67 -2.61 -7.55
CA GLY A 115 4.52 -1.39 -6.75
C GLY A 115 5.15 -1.47 -5.36
N VAL A 116 6.22 -2.26 -5.21
CA VAL A 116 7.06 -2.34 -3.99
C VAL A 116 8.42 -1.71 -4.25
N THR A 117 9.26 -1.54 -3.23
CA THR A 117 10.65 -1.13 -3.45
C THR A 117 11.56 -2.34 -3.67
N THR A 118 12.69 -2.14 -4.34
CA THR A 118 13.73 -3.18 -4.45
C THR A 118 14.24 -3.59 -3.07
N SER A 119 14.30 -2.66 -2.12
CA SER A 119 14.65 -2.90 -0.72
C SER A 119 13.67 -3.84 -0.03
N ASP A 120 12.36 -3.68 -0.25
CA ASP A 120 11.34 -4.57 0.30
C ASP A 120 11.53 -5.99 -0.22
N ILE A 121 11.76 -6.15 -1.54
CA ILE A 121 12.00 -7.47 -2.13
C ILE A 121 13.28 -8.09 -1.57
N ILE A 122 14.36 -7.31 -1.42
CA ILE A 122 15.62 -7.79 -0.85
C ILE A 122 15.42 -8.29 0.58
N GLN A 123 14.76 -7.50 1.42
CA GLN A 123 14.51 -7.83 2.81
C GLN A 123 13.57 -9.03 2.95
N ASN A 124 12.49 -9.09 2.15
CA ASN A 124 11.52 -10.19 2.19
C ASN A 124 12.11 -11.54 1.75
N ASN A 125 13.23 -11.53 1.02
CA ASN A 125 13.83 -12.72 0.43
C ASN A 125 15.27 -12.97 0.89
N ASP A 126 15.76 -12.22 1.89
CA ASP A 126 17.13 -12.29 2.39
C ASP A 126 18.20 -12.22 1.28
N LEU A 127 17.95 -11.41 0.25
CA LEU A 127 18.87 -11.32 -0.90
C LEU A 127 20.15 -10.58 -0.49
N LYS A 128 21.29 -11.18 -0.81
CA LYS A 128 22.61 -10.55 -0.55
C LYS A 128 23.01 -9.56 -1.64
N THR A 129 22.38 -9.65 -2.82
CA THR A 129 22.68 -8.83 -4.00
C THR A 129 21.42 -8.66 -4.83
N GLU A 130 21.40 -7.65 -5.71
CA GLU A 130 20.31 -7.44 -6.67
C GLU A 130 20.34 -8.39 -7.88
N LYS A 131 21.33 -9.28 -7.97
CA LYS A 131 21.39 -10.28 -9.05
C LYS A 131 20.29 -11.32 -8.86
N LEU A 132 19.51 -11.53 -9.91
CA LEU A 132 18.43 -12.51 -9.96
C LEU A 132 18.77 -13.64 -10.94
N PHE A 133 18.25 -14.83 -10.64
CA PHE A 133 18.29 -15.98 -11.54
C PHE A 133 16.93 -16.22 -12.15
N VAL A 134 16.89 -16.63 -13.42
CA VAL A 134 15.65 -17.07 -14.06
C VAL A 134 15.07 -18.25 -13.29
N GLY A 135 13.76 -18.21 -13.00
CA GLY A 135 13.08 -19.22 -12.19
C GLY A 135 13.26 -19.06 -10.69
N GLN A 136 14.04 -18.07 -10.22
CA GLN A 136 14.13 -17.73 -8.80
C GLN A 136 12.76 -17.35 -8.27
N ILE A 137 12.44 -17.83 -7.07
CA ILE A 137 11.20 -17.48 -6.38
C ILE A 137 11.47 -16.25 -5.53
N LEU A 138 10.59 -15.24 -5.64
CA LEU A 138 10.58 -14.06 -4.80
C LEU A 138 9.24 -13.94 -4.08
N TRP A 139 9.30 -13.59 -2.81
CA TRP A 139 8.18 -13.14 -1.99
C TRP A 139 8.09 -11.63 -2.10
N ILE A 140 7.05 -11.18 -2.77
CA ILE A 140 6.76 -9.76 -2.98
C ILE A 140 5.78 -9.28 -1.92
#